data_AF-R5LJK4-F1
#
_entry.id   AF-R5LJK4-F1
#
_cell.length_a   1.000
_cell.length_b   1.000
_cell.length_c   1.000
_cell.angle_alpha   90.00
_cell.angle_beta   90.00
_cell.angle_gamma   90.00
#
_symmetry.space_group_name_H-M   'P 1'
#
loop_
_entity.id
_entity.type
_entity.pdbx_description
1 polymer ?
#
loop_
_entity_poly.entity_id
_entity_poly.type
_entity_poly.pdbx_seq_one_letter_code
_entity_poly.pdbx_strand_id
1 'polypeptide(L)'
;MRVFNIYRFNIADKVKFKDAQSYIQNMLAELGLGWSDLAFAASTVSGDRTISNVLEKLPKLKKYFKSAEDEPMICSYTENWSSGEIFADKSDYDDIFAVFSKIPRPFNIPFGHVLLSGVNWLGEEIYAPAPDLLWENADISKLTNVHFFSNYIAQERCYDDGLKRVMISVCIEVTADPEPRDSFIVIQKLIPYLGNPVEAETKCVFSREENNRFTELKTNHFKYLDGIIKKMLPVPKRYTYNSDKKPIPHLADIPVMKKAFAGTGFTHQKGNPGWLGEYDCRDSHGYTYRAYIQKLSDGYRFRVWLDISGCNFDIHTLAEQDYEMEKEGESQPILREFALLCAKIRDEYGDKLAEDFGDTPDWYYKALQK
;
A
#
# COMPACT_ATOMS: atom_id res chain seq x y z
N MET A 1 12.77 9.49 -13.38
CA MET A 1 11.76 9.23 -12.33
C MET A 1 10.45 9.94 -12.67
N ARG A 2 9.31 9.26 -12.54
CA ARG A 2 7.96 9.84 -12.58
C ARG A 2 7.39 9.85 -11.17
N VAL A 3 6.67 10.90 -10.80
CA VAL A 3 6.15 11.08 -9.43
C VAL A 3 4.64 11.15 -9.47
N PHE A 4 3.99 10.39 -8.60
CA PHE A 4 2.55 10.29 -8.50
C PHE A 4 2.10 10.55 -7.06
N ASN A 5 1.12 11.42 -6.89
CA ASN A 5 0.42 11.59 -5.62
C ASN A 5 -0.92 10.88 -5.70
N ILE A 6 -1.17 9.99 -4.73
CA ILE A 6 -2.37 9.18 -4.64
C ILE A 6 -3.16 9.64 -3.42
N TYR A 7 -4.43 9.98 -3.62
CA TYR A 7 -5.34 10.41 -2.56
C TYR A 7 -6.52 9.45 -2.48
N ARG A 8 -6.85 8.98 -1.28
CA ARG A 8 -8.01 8.12 -1.04
C ARG A 8 -9.12 8.88 -0.33
N PHE A 9 -10.34 8.71 -0.79
CA PHE A 9 -11.55 9.34 -0.25
C PHE A 9 -12.55 8.26 0.13
N ASN A 10 -13.26 8.46 1.24
CA ASN A 10 -14.41 7.62 1.59
C ASN A 10 -15.70 8.42 1.41
N ILE A 11 -16.50 8.06 0.42
CA ILE A 11 -17.74 8.77 0.05
C ILE A 11 -19.01 7.99 0.41
N ALA A 12 -18.91 7.03 1.34
CA ALA A 12 -20.03 6.17 1.72
C ALA A 12 -21.23 6.91 2.32
N ASP A 13 -21.00 8.10 2.89
CA ASP A 13 -22.03 9.00 3.41
C ASP A 13 -22.72 9.82 2.31
N LYS A 14 -22.10 9.96 1.13
CA LYS A 14 -22.61 10.74 -0.01
C LYS A 14 -23.30 9.88 -1.06
N VAL A 15 -22.72 8.73 -1.41
CA VAL A 15 -23.20 7.91 -2.53
C VAL A 15 -23.14 6.42 -2.19
N LYS A 16 -24.16 5.68 -2.63
CA LYS A 16 -24.13 4.22 -2.54
C LYS A 16 -23.17 3.67 -3.59
N PHE A 17 -22.44 2.61 -3.27
CA PHE A 17 -21.48 1.98 -4.18
C PHE A 17 -22.01 1.79 -5.61
N LYS A 18 -23.26 1.33 -5.75
CA LYS A 18 -23.92 1.09 -7.04
C LYS A 18 -24.07 2.33 -7.93
N ASP A 19 -24.13 3.50 -7.32
CA ASP A 19 -24.33 4.78 -7.98
C ASP A 19 -22.99 5.57 -8.09
N ALA A 20 -21.90 5.05 -7.50
CA ALA A 20 -20.62 5.74 -7.40
C ALA A 20 -19.95 5.95 -8.77
N GLN A 21 -20.05 4.98 -9.68
CA GLN A 21 -19.47 5.11 -11.01
C GLN A 21 -20.14 6.23 -11.82
N SER A 22 -21.48 6.28 -11.84
CA SER A 22 -22.21 7.39 -12.47
C SER A 22 -21.91 8.73 -11.79
N TYR A 23 -21.78 8.73 -10.47
CA TYR A 23 -21.41 9.91 -9.70
C TYR A 23 -20.03 10.46 -10.09
N ILE A 24 -19.02 9.59 -10.21
CA ILE A 24 -17.67 9.96 -10.65
C ILE A 24 -17.71 10.54 -12.07
N GLN A 25 -18.40 9.88 -13.01
CA GLN A 25 -18.45 10.35 -14.40
C GLN A 25 -19.13 11.72 -14.52
N ASN A 26 -20.22 11.94 -13.78
CA ASN A 26 -20.90 13.23 -13.74
C ASN A 26 -20.00 14.32 -13.13
N MET A 27 -19.31 14.01 -12.02
CA MET A 27 -18.35 14.92 -11.40
C MET A 27 -17.25 15.32 -12.39
N LEU A 28 -16.64 14.35 -13.09
CA LEU A 28 -15.61 14.65 -14.10
C LEU A 28 -16.18 15.57 -15.20
N ALA A 29 -17.37 15.27 -15.71
CA ALA A 29 -18.02 16.09 -16.73
C ALA A 29 -18.31 17.53 -16.25
N GLU A 30 -18.81 17.70 -15.02
CA GLU A 30 -19.04 19.03 -14.41
C GLU A 30 -17.76 19.83 -14.24
N LEU A 31 -16.65 19.15 -13.93
CA LEU A 31 -15.32 19.75 -13.83
C LEU A 31 -14.66 20.00 -15.20
N GLY A 32 -15.32 19.63 -16.31
CA GLY A 32 -14.76 19.72 -17.66
C GLY A 32 -13.61 18.75 -17.90
N LEU A 33 -13.53 17.66 -17.14
CA LEU A 33 -12.49 16.64 -17.23
C LEU A 33 -12.98 15.43 -18.05
N GLY A 34 -12.17 15.04 -19.03
CA GLY A 34 -12.33 13.78 -19.75
C GLY A 34 -11.44 12.68 -19.17
N TRP A 35 -11.68 11.46 -19.61
CA TRP A 35 -10.84 10.27 -19.38
C TRP A 35 -10.79 9.45 -20.69
N SER A 36 -9.74 8.67 -20.90
CA SER A 36 -9.48 8.02 -22.19
C SER A 36 -9.76 6.52 -22.21
N ASP A 37 -9.43 5.83 -21.12
CA ASP A 37 -9.36 4.37 -21.07
C ASP A 37 -9.86 3.81 -19.74
N LEU A 38 -10.37 2.57 -19.79
CA LEU A 38 -10.91 1.82 -18.65
C LEU A 38 -10.01 0.64 -18.32
N ALA A 39 -9.61 0.52 -17.05
CA ALA A 39 -9.04 -0.70 -16.49
C ALA A 39 -9.97 -1.26 -15.40
N PHE A 40 -9.99 -2.58 -15.23
CA PHE A 40 -10.75 -3.21 -14.17
C PHE A 40 -10.18 -4.56 -13.76
N ALA A 41 -10.42 -4.93 -12.50
CA ALA A 41 -10.32 -6.30 -12.04
C ALA A 41 -11.46 -6.59 -11.08
N ALA A 42 -11.97 -7.81 -11.13
CA ALA A 42 -12.98 -8.31 -10.20
C ALA A 42 -12.71 -9.78 -9.91
N SER A 43 -12.60 -10.13 -8.64
CA SER A 43 -12.33 -11.49 -8.18
C SER A 43 -13.32 -11.90 -7.09
N THR A 44 -13.29 -13.19 -6.77
CA THR A 44 -14.06 -13.78 -5.67
C THR A 44 -13.29 -14.92 -5.02
N VAL A 45 -13.72 -15.31 -3.82
CA VAL A 45 -13.16 -16.46 -3.08
C VAL A 45 -13.51 -17.79 -3.75
N SER A 46 -12.70 -18.82 -3.46
CA SER A 46 -12.91 -20.19 -3.93
C SER A 46 -14.34 -20.69 -3.67
N GLY A 47 -14.93 -21.32 -4.70
CA GLY A 47 -16.28 -21.88 -4.65
C GLY A 47 -17.43 -20.87 -4.86
N ASP A 48 -17.17 -19.56 -4.93
CA ASP A 48 -18.22 -18.58 -5.23
C ASP A 48 -18.55 -18.54 -6.74
N ARG A 49 -19.83 -18.71 -7.07
CA ARG A 49 -20.33 -18.71 -8.46
C ARG A 49 -20.48 -17.32 -9.08
N THR A 50 -20.15 -16.27 -8.34
CA THR A 50 -20.27 -14.87 -8.73
C THR A 50 -19.67 -14.59 -10.12
N ILE A 51 -18.40 -14.95 -10.35
CA ILE A 51 -17.75 -14.69 -11.64
C ILE A 51 -18.36 -15.55 -12.74
N SER A 52 -18.65 -16.82 -12.47
CA SER A 52 -19.36 -17.68 -13.44
C SER A 52 -20.71 -17.09 -13.85
N ASN A 53 -21.48 -16.56 -12.90
CA ASN A 53 -22.76 -15.91 -13.18
C ASN A 53 -22.57 -14.64 -14.04
N VAL A 54 -21.51 -13.86 -13.80
CA VAL A 54 -21.14 -12.71 -14.66
C VAL A 54 -20.94 -13.19 -16.09
N LEU A 55 -20.13 -14.23 -16.28
CA LEU A 55 -19.78 -14.75 -17.60
C LEU A 55 -20.94 -15.45 -18.32
N GLU A 56 -21.91 -15.99 -17.59
CA GLU A 56 -23.16 -16.52 -18.15
C GLU A 56 -24.07 -15.40 -18.67
N LYS A 57 -24.18 -14.29 -17.93
CA LYS A 57 -25.04 -13.15 -18.30
C LYS A 57 -24.39 -12.20 -19.30
N LEU A 58 -23.08 -12.04 -19.24
CA LEU A 58 -22.25 -11.15 -20.05
C LEU A 58 -21.15 -11.96 -20.74
N PRO A 59 -21.50 -12.82 -21.72
CA PRO A 59 -20.56 -13.77 -22.32
C PRO A 59 -19.37 -13.13 -23.03
N LYS A 60 -19.49 -11.86 -23.45
CA LYS A 60 -18.37 -11.09 -24.00
C LYS A 60 -17.21 -10.94 -23.03
N LEU A 61 -17.50 -10.88 -21.72
CA LEU A 61 -16.48 -10.72 -20.69
C LEU A 61 -15.62 -11.98 -20.48
N LYS A 62 -15.94 -13.11 -21.12
CA LYS A 62 -15.13 -14.34 -21.05
C LYS A 62 -13.69 -14.13 -21.52
N LYS A 63 -13.44 -13.18 -22.43
CA LYS A 63 -12.08 -12.85 -22.87
C LYS A 63 -11.20 -12.24 -21.76
N TYR A 64 -11.82 -11.70 -20.71
CA TYR A 64 -11.14 -11.15 -19.54
C TYR A 64 -10.97 -12.15 -18.40
N PHE A 65 -11.48 -13.37 -18.55
CA PHE A 65 -11.44 -14.37 -17.50
C PHE A 65 -10.01 -14.88 -17.28
N LYS A 66 -9.58 -14.88 -16.02
CA LYS A 66 -8.34 -15.50 -15.53
C LYS A 66 -8.72 -16.45 -14.39
N SER A 67 -8.12 -17.63 -14.36
CA SER A 67 -8.37 -18.64 -13.33
C SER A 67 -7.07 -19.01 -12.65
N ALA A 68 -6.98 -18.77 -11.34
CA ALA A 68 -6.12 -19.55 -10.46
C ALA A 68 -6.90 -20.79 -9.96
N GLU A 69 -6.22 -21.81 -9.45
CA GLU A 69 -6.85 -23.06 -8.96
C GLU A 69 -7.96 -22.82 -7.91
N ASP A 70 -7.94 -21.66 -7.23
CA ASP A 70 -8.88 -21.34 -6.15
C ASP A 70 -9.55 -19.96 -6.24
N GLU A 71 -9.22 -19.10 -7.20
CA GLU A 71 -9.77 -17.72 -7.25
C GLU A 71 -10.12 -17.32 -8.70
N PRO A 72 -11.40 -17.40 -9.10
CA PRO A 72 -11.82 -16.94 -10.42
C PRO A 72 -11.85 -15.41 -10.45
N MET A 73 -11.36 -14.83 -11.54
CA MET A 73 -11.39 -13.38 -11.74
C MET A 73 -11.66 -13.00 -13.21
N ILE A 74 -12.14 -11.78 -13.39
CA ILE A 74 -12.14 -11.10 -14.68
C ILE A 74 -11.29 -9.84 -14.57
N CYS A 75 -10.41 -9.61 -15.53
CA CYS A 75 -9.48 -8.50 -15.49
C CYS A 75 -9.07 -8.03 -16.89
N SER A 76 -8.90 -6.72 -17.05
CA SER A 76 -8.42 -6.13 -18.30
C SER A 76 -6.92 -6.34 -18.55
N TYR A 77 -6.14 -6.66 -17.51
CA TYR A 77 -4.70 -6.87 -17.61
C TYR A 77 -4.37 -8.17 -18.36
N THR A 78 -3.46 -8.07 -19.32
CA THR A 78 -2.89 -9.26 -19.99
C THR A 78 -1.58 -9.67 -19.33
N GLU A 79 -0.97 -10.76 -19.80
CA GLU A 79 0.38 -11.17 -19.37
C GLU A 79 1.44 -10.12 -19.74
N ASN A 80 1.15 -9.26 -20.72
CA ASN A 80 2.03 -8.18 -21.18
C ASN A 80 1.66 -6.82 -20.56
N TRP A 81 0.94 -6.78 -19.44
CA TRP A 81 0.48 -5.53 -18.82
C TRP A 81 1.64 -4.55 -18.53
N SER A 82 2.82 -5.07 -18.16
CA SER A 82 4.02 -4.25 -17.91
C SER A 82 4.55 -3.55 -19.17
N SER A 83 4.11 -4.00 -20.35
CA SER A 83 4.37 -3.39 -21.66
C SER A 83 3.22 -2.50 -22.15
N GLY A 84 2.18 -2.26 -21.31
CA GLY A 84 1.08 -1.35 -21.59
C GLY A 84 -0.25 -2.01 -21.97
N GLU A 85 -0.32 -3.34 -22.04
CA GLU A 85 -1.58 -4.07 -22.31
C GLU A 85 -2.46 -4.15 -21.04
N ILE A 86 -3.06 -3.00 -20.70
CA ILE A 86 -3.74 -2.77 -19.42
C ILE A 86 -5.27 -2.62 -19.59
N PHE A 87 -5.69 -1.99 -20.68
CA PHE A 87 -7.04 -1.43 -20.79
C PHE A 87 -8.03 -2.37 -21.47
N ALA A 88 -9.29 -2.27 -21.05
CA ALA A 88 -10.41 -2.96 -21.66
C ALA A 88 -10.76 -2.36 -23.03
N ASP A 89 -11.46 -3.15 -23.83
CA ASP A 89 -12.00 -2.74 -25.11
C ASP A 89 -13.15 -1.76 -24.88
N LYS A 90 -13.17 -0.65 -25.62
CA LYS A 90 -14.21 0.39 -25.52
C LYS A 90 -15.60 -0.17 -25.79
N SER A 91 -15.71 -1.24 -26.60
CA SER A 91 -17.01 -1.88 -26.86
C SER A 91 -17.64 -2.55 -25.64
N ASP A 92 -16.86 -2.78 -24.58
CA ASP A 92 -17.28 -3.58 -23.42
C ASP A 92 -17.50 -2.73 -22.16
N TYR A 93 -17.33 -1.41 -22.24
CA TYR A 93 -17.38 -0.51 -21.09
C TYR A 93 -18.73 -0.56 -20.36
N ASP A 94 -19.84 -0.59 -21.10
CA ASP A 94 -21.18 -0.68 -20.52
C ASP A 94 -21.40 -1.99 -19.77
N ASP A 95 -20.91 -3.11 -20.32
CA ASP A 95 -20.99 -4.42 -19.68
C ASP A 95 -20.13 -4.44 -18.40
N ILE A 96 -18.94 -3.83 -18.43
CA ILE A 96 -18.06 -3.70 -17.26
C ILE A 96 -18.72 -2.82 -16.19
N PHE A 97 -19.25 -1.65 -16.53
CA PHE A 97 -19.98 -0.80 -15.58
C PHE A 97 -21.22 -1.50 -15.01
N ALA A 98 -21.90 -2.33 -15.80
CA ALA A 98 -23.03 -3.13 -15.32
C ALA A 98 -22.63 -4.16 -14.24
N VAL A 99 -21.41 -4.70 -14.27
CA VAL A 99 -20.88 -5.59 -13.23
C VAL A 99 -20.80 -4.87 -11.88
N PHE A 100 -20.42 -3.59 -11.87
CA PHE A 100 -20.18 -2.82 -10.64
C PHE A 100 -21.40 -2.01 -10.15
N SER A 101 -22.47 -1.87 -10.93
CA SER A 101 -23.61 -0.98 -10.63
C SER A 101 -24.93 -1.65 -10.20
N LYS A 102 -25.21 -2.93 -10.47
CA LYS A 102 -26.58 -3.47 -10.27
C LYS A 102 -26.92 -3.90 -8.83
N ILE A 103 -28.04 -3.38 -8.29
CA ILE A 103 -28.75 -3.87 -7.07
C ILE A 103 -30.22 -4.26 -7.43
N PRO A 104 -30.76 -5.38 -6.88
CA PRO A 104 -30.07 -6.32 -6.00
C PRO A 104 -29.09 -7.13 -6.83
N ARG A 105 -28.06 -7.67 -6.16
CA ARG A 105 -27.02 -8.50 -6.76
C ARG A 105 -27.53 -9.27 -7.99
N PRO A 106 -26.84 -9.19 -9.13
CA PRO A 106 -26.62 -10.38 -9.92
C PRO A 106 -25.23 -10.98 -9.64
N PHE A 107 -24.28 -10.19 -9.13
CA PHE A 107 -22.88 -10.62 -9.08
C PHE A 107 -22.14 -10.38 -7.76
N ASN A 108 -22.66 -9.63 -6.78
CA ASN A 108 -22.00 -9.41 -5.47
C ASN A 108 -20.46 -9.46 -5.43
N ILE A 109 -19.78 -8.76 -6.35
CA ILE A 109 -18.32 -8.87 -6.48
C ILE A 109 -17.70 -8.49 -5.13
N PRO A 110 -17.01 -9.42 -4.44
CA PRO A 110 -16.46 -9.15 -3.12
C PRO A 110 -15.23 -8.24 -3.20
N PHE A 111 -14.44 -8.39 -4.26
CA PHE A 111 -13.20 -7.67 -4.47
C PHE A 111 -13.11 -7.18 -5.91
N GLY A 112 -12.81 -5.90 -6.09
CA GLY A 112 -12.55 -5.40 -7.42
C GLY A 112 -12.41 -3.90 -7.47
N HIS A 113 -11.96 -3.42 -8.62
CA HIS A 113 -11.80 -2.02 -8.91
C HIS A 113 -12.21 -1.69 -10.33
N VAL A 114 -12.68 -0.46 -10.52
CA VAL A 114 -12.92 0.16 -11.83
C VAL A 114 -12.11 1.44 -11.87
N LEU A 115 -11.23 1.57 -12.84
CA LEU A 115 -10.29 2.67 -12.98
C LEU A 115 -10.52 3.40 -14.29
N LEU A 116 -10.82 4.69 -14.21
CA LEU A 116 -10.88 5.61 -15.34
C LEU A 116 -9.51 6.27 -15.48
N SER A 117 -8.74 5.85 -16.49
CA SER A 117 -7.39 6.35 -16.77
C SER A 117 -7.41 7.47 -17.79
N GLY A 118 -6.31 8.21 -17.87
CA GLY A 118 -6.13 9.33 -18.78
C GLY A 118 -6.92 10.57 -18.36
N VAL A 119 -7.13 10.78 -17.05
CA VAL A 119 -7.78 12.00 -16.58
C VAL A 119 -6.82 13.17 -16.69
N ASN A 120 -7.19 14.21 -17.43
CA ASN A 120 -6.30 15.37 -17.59
C ASN A 120 -6.42 16.35 -16.40
N TRP A 121 -5.86 15.99 -15.25
CA TRP A 121 -5.99 16.78 -14.02
C TRP A 121 -5.44 18.21 -14.12
N LEU A 122 -4.36 18.40 -14.90
CA LEU A 122 -3.58 19.63 -14.95
C LEU A 122 -3.62 20.35 -16.31
N GLY A 123 -4.34 19.80 -17.30
CA GLY A 123 -4.48 20.40 -18.63
C GLY A 123 -3.28 20.17 -19.56
N GLU A 124 -2.51 19.10 -19.33
CA GLU A 124 -1.26 18.81 -20.04
C GLU A 124 -1.35 17.53 -20.88
N GLU A 125 -0.29 17.23 -21.61
CA GLU A 125 -0.15 15.94 -22.29
C GLU A 125 -0.10 14.80 -21.26
N ILE A 126 -0.87 13.74 -21.51
CA ILE A 126 -0.93 12.59 -20.63
C ILE A 126 0.07 11.54 -21.11
N TYR A 127 1.02 11.20 -20.25
CA TYR A 127 1.96 10.11 -20.49
C TYR A 127 1.29 8.74 -20.37
N ALA A 128 1.83 7.76 -21.09
CA ALA A 128 1.43 6.37 -20.96
C ALA A 128 1.55 5.87 -19.50
N PRO A 129 0.76 4.86 -19.08
CA PRO A 129 0.90 4.25 -17.76
C PRO A 129 2.34 3.82 -17.43
N ALA A 130 2.75 4.03 -16.18
CA ALA A 130 4.02 3.58 -15.64
C ALA A 130 3.79 2.25 -14.89
N PRO A 131 4.32 1.11 -15.33
CA PRO A 131 4.16 -0.14 -14.60
C PRO A 131 4.86 -0.10 -13.24
N ASP A 132 4.26 -0.70 -12.21
CA ASP A 132 4.94 -0.98 -10.95
C ASP A 132 5.82 -2.22 -11.12
N LEU A 133 7.11 -1.98 -11.35
CA LEU A 133 8.07 -3.04 -11.64
C LEU A 133 8.31 -4.00 -10.47
N LEU A 134 7.84 -3.68 -9.25
CA LEU A 134 7.82 -4.64 -8.14
C LEU A 134 6.93 -5.85 -8.44
N TRP A 135 5.92 -5.68 -9.30
CA TRP A 135 4.92 -6.68 -9.63
C TRP A 135 5.09 -7.28 -11.01
N GLU A 136 6.13 -6.92 -11.75
CA GLU A 136 6.29 -7.32 -13.15
C GLU A 136 6.18 -8.84 -13.38
N ASN A 137 6.74 -9.63 -12.46
CA ASN A 137 6.72 -11.10 -12.53
C ASN A 137 5.60 -11.73 -11.70
N ALA A 138 4.68 -10.92 -11.18
CA ALA A 138 3.58 -11.43 -10.39
C ALA A 138 2.56 -12.15 -11.29
N ASP A 139 1.97 -13.21 -10.74
CA ASP A 139 0.88 -13.92 -11.39
C ASP A 139 -0.34 -13.00 -11.51
N ILE A 140 -0.67 -12.61 -12.74
CA ILE A 140 -1.78 -11.71 -13.03
C ILE A 140 -3.12 -12.22 -12.50
N SER A 141 -3.27 -13.54 -12.34
CA SER A 141 -4.48 -14.16 -11.78
C SER A 141 -4.66 -13.90 -10.28
N LYS A 142 -3.70 -13.19 -9.66
CA LYS A 142 -3.71 -12.80 -8.25
C LYS A 142 -3.71 -11.29 -8.05
N LEU A 143 -3.73 -10.51 -9.15
CA LEU A 143 -3.68 -9.05 -9.11
C LEU A 143 -5.10 -8.49 -8.96
N THR A 144 -5.55 -8.37 -7.71
CA THR A 144 -6.85 -7.75 -7.38
C THR A 144 -6.76 -6.23 -7.25
N ASN A 145 -5.54 -5.68 -7.25
CA ASN A 145 -5.23 -4.25 -7.07
C ASN A 145 -4.65 -3.62 -8.34
N VAL A 146 -4.42 -2.31 -8.29
CA VAL A 146 -3.81 -1.53 -9.38
C VAL A 146 -2.29 -1.60 -9.24
N HIS A 147 -1.60 -2.14 -10.24
CA HIS A 147 -0.13 -2.34 -10.25
C HIS A 147 0.58 -1.46 -11.30
N PHE A 148 -0.02 -0.33 -11.66
CA PHE A 148 0.56 0.67 -12.53
C PHE A 148 0.11 2.06 -12.09
N PHE A 149 0.86 3.08 -12.48
CA PHE A 149 0.58 4.46 -12.14
C PHE A 149 0.24 5.24 -13.41
N SER A 150 -0.83 6.02 -13.36
CA SER A 150 -1.27 6.92 -14.43
C SER A 150 -2.14 8.01 -13.81
N ASN A 151 -2.50 9.04 -14.58
CA ASN A 151 -3.55 9.95 -14.14
C ASN A 151 -4.89 9.22 -14.16
N TYR A 152 -5.42 8.86 -12.98
CA TYR A 152 -6.65 8.09 -12.89
C TYR A 152 -7.54 8.46 -11.70
N ILE A 153 -8.82 8.11 -11.82
CA ILE A 153 -9.74 7.96 -10.69
C ILE A 153 -10.28 6.54 -10.66
N ALA A 154 -10.20 5.88 -9.51
CA ALA A 154 -10.58 4.48 -9.35
C ALA A 154 -11.60 4.32 -8.22
N GLN A 155 -12.64 3.55 -8.50
CA GLN A 155 -13.57 3.05 -7.49
C GLN A 155 -13.10 1.68 -7.03
N GLU A 156 -12.92 1.52 -5.72
CA GLU A 156 -12.47 0.27 -5.10
C GLU A 156 -13.59 -0.39 -4.28
N ARG A 157 -13.62 -1.72 -4.32
CA ARG A 157 -14.54 -2.55 -3.52
C ARG A 157 -13.76 -3.64 -2.81
N CYS A 158 -13.87 -3.66 -1.49
CA CYS A 158 -13.39 -4.74 -0.64
C CYS A 158 -14.44 -5.02 0.44
N TYR A 159 -14.86 -6.27 0.59
CA TYR A 159 -15.90 -6.67 1.54
C TYR A 159 -15.36 -7.24 2.87
N ASP A 160 -14.04 -7.46 2.98
CA ASP A 160 -13.44 -8.12 4.14
C ASP A 160 -13.43 -7.27 5.41
N ASP A 161 -13.62 -5.95 5.31
CA ASP A 161 -13.48 -5.05 6.46
C ASP A 161 -14.76 -4.92 7.29
N GLY A 162 -15.89 -5.50 6.87
CA GLY A 162 -17.19 -5.35 7.53
C GLY A 162 -17.71 -3.90 7.58
N LEU A 163 -16.99 -2.96 6.97
CA LEU A 163 -17.28 -1.54 6.93
C LEU A 163 -17.90 -1.21 5.58
N LYS A 164 -18.99 -0.46 5.59
CA LYS A 164 -19.58 0.08 4.36
C LYS A 164 -18.71 1.24 3.87
N ARG A 165 -17.55 0.96 3.27
CA ARG A 165 -16.71 1.98 2.63
C ARG A 165 -17.05 2.09 1.14
N VAL A 166 -16.98 3.31 0.62
CA VAL A 166 -16.96 3.56 -0.83
C VAL A 166 -15.67 4.33 -1.07
N MET A 167 -14.59 3.57 -1.28
CA MET A 167 -13.25 4.12 -1.44
C MET A 167 -13.02 4.55 -2.88
N ILE A 168 -12.64 5.82 -3.05
CA ILE A 168 -12.22 6.38 -4.33
C ILE A 168 -10.76 6.75 -4.23
N SER A 169 -9.94 6.24 -5.14
CA SER A 169 -8.52 6.58 -5.26
C SER A 169 -8.32 7.52 -6.45
N VAL A 170 -7.62 8.62 -6.23
CA VAL A 170 -7.25 9.60 -7.26
C VAL A 170 -5.74 9.63 -7.36
N CYS A 171 -5.19 9.24 -8.52
CA CYS A 171 -3.76 9.28 -8.80
C CYS A 171 -3.46 10.42 -9.77
N ILE A 172 -2.54 11.29 -9.37
CA ILE A 172 -2.15 12.50 -10.09
C ILE A 172 -0.66 12.40 -10.35
N GLU A 173 -0.27 12.36 -11.62
CA GLU A 173 1.12 12.52 -12.01
C GLU A 173 1.55 13.98 -11.79
N VAL A 174 2.53 14.17 -10.92
CA VAL A 174 3.08 15.46 -10.53
C VAL A 174 4.52 15.65 -11.01
N THR A 175 5.05 14.73 -11.82
CA THR A 175 6.41 14.77 -12.40
C THR A 175 6.75 16.16 -12.92
N ALA A 176 7.79 16.80 -12.38
CA ALA A 176 8.34 18.07 -12.82
C ALA A 176 9.76 18.25 -12.23
N ASP A 177 10.55 19.15 -12.82
CA ASP A 177 11.93 19.48 -12.45
C ASP A 177 11.98 20.97 -12.05
N PRO A 178 12.54 21.35 -10.87
CA PRO A 178 13.26 20.54 -9.89
C PRO A 178 12.40 19.88 -8.80
N GLU A 179 11.14 20.29 -8.64
CA GLU A 179 10.21 19.71 -7.66
C GLU A 179 8.90 19.28 -8.34
N PRO A 180 8.20 18.27 -7.80
CA PRO A 180 6.89 17.90 -8.30
C PRO A 180 5.87 19.03 -8.18
N ARG A 181 4.92 19.03 -9.12
CA ARG A 181 3.79 19.97 -9.14
C ARG A 181 2.91 19.80 -7.90
N ASP A 182 2.30 20.90 -7.47
CA ASP A 182 1.34 20.87 -6.38
C ASP A 182 0.03 20.22 -6.83
N SER A 183 -0.21 18.97 -6.43
CA SER A 183 -1.46 18.26 -6.67
C SER A 183 -2.63 18.78 -5.84
N PHE A 184 -2.39 19.58 -4.79
CA PHE A 184 -3.46 20.05 -3.91
C PHE A 184 -4.47 20.94 -4.64
N ILE A 185 -4.05 21.63 -5.71
CA ILE A 185 -4.96 22.41 -6.56
C ILE A 185 -6.05 21.54 -7.21
N VAL A 186 -5.74 20.27 -7.49
CA VAL A 186 -6.70 19.30 -8.02
C VAL A 186 -7.61 18.84 -6.89
N ILE A 187 -7.03 18.51 -5.73
CA ILE A 187 -7.79 18.04 -4.56
C ILE A 187 -8.79 19.08 -4.08
N GLN A 188 -8.43 20.37 -4.07
CA GLN A 188 -9.35 21.46 -3.74
C GLN A 188 -10.61 21.47 -4.63
N LYS A 189 -10.48 21.13 -5.91
CA LYS A 189 -11.62 21.02 -6.84
C LYS A 189 -12.47 19.78 -6.57
N LEU A 190 -11.86 18.70 -6.05
CA LEU A 190 -12.54 17.44 -5.76
C LEU A 190 -13.23 17.42 -4.39
N ILE A 191 -12.76 18.19 -3.40
CA ILE A 191 -13.31 18.23 -2.03
C ILE A 191 -14.84 18.44 -1.98
N PRO A 192 -15.45 19.36 -2.75
CA PRO A 192 -16.91 19.52 -2.75
C PRO A 192 -17.66 18.22 -3.07
N TYR A 193 -17.08 17.39 -3.95
CA TYR A 193 -17.65 16.12 -4.39
C TYR A 193 -17.25 14.97 -3.46
N LEU A 194 -15.96 14.76 -3.24
CA LEU A 194 -15.43 13.58 -2.55
C LEU A 194 -15.21 13.77 -1.04
N GLY A 195 -15.34 14.99 -0.52
CA GLY A 195 -14.94 15.32 0.85
C GLY A 195 -13.42 15.44 1.00
N ASN A 196 -12.93 15.46 2.24
CA ASN A 196 -11.49 15.47 2.49
C ASN A 196 -10.90 14.08 2.25
N PRO A 197 -9.65 14.00 1.72
CA PRO A 197 -8.96 12.72 1.64
C PRO A 197 -8.79 12.13 3.05
N VAL A 198 -8.96 10.83 3.16
CA VAL A 198 -8.73 10.08 4.41
C VAL A 198 -7.32 9.49 4.47
N GLU A 199 -6.65 9.43 3.32
CA GLU A 199 -5.28 8.95 3.17
C GLU A 199 -4.66 9.61 1.93
N ALA A 200 -3.34 9.78 1.96
CA ALA A 200 -2.55 10.22 0.82
C ALA A 200 -1.20 9.51 0.82
N GLU A 201 -0.59 9.31 -0.34
CA GLU A 201 0.78 8.82 -0.48
C GLU A 201 1.45 9.37 -1.74
N THR A 202 2.77 9.41 -1.74
CA THR A 202 3.59 9.73 -2.91
C THR A 202 4.31 8.48 -3.38
N LYS A 203 4.28 8.20 -4.69
CA LYS A 203 4.98 7.10 -5.35
C LYS A 203 5.95 7.64 -6.39
N CYS A 204 7.18 7.15 -6.36
CA CYS A 204 8.19 7.44 -7.36
C CYS A 204 8.41 6.19 -8.22
N VAL A 205 8.24 6.33 -9.53
CA VAL A 205 8.47 5.27 -10.51
C VAL A 205 9.75 5.56 -11.26
N PHE A 206 10.68 4.62 -11.20
CA PHE A 206 12.00 4.73 -11.82
C PHE A 206 12.06 4.00 -13.15
N SER A 207 13.12 4.23 -13.92
CA SER A 207 13.35 3.41 -15.11
C SER A 207 13.57 1.96 -14.69
N ARG A 208 13.39 1.03 -15.64
CA ARG A 208 13.66 -0.39 -15.41
C ARG A 208 15.10 -0.65 -14.97
N GLU A 209 16.05 0.07 -15.56
CA GLU A 209 17.48 -0.02 -15.23
C GLU A 209 17.75 0.43 -13.79
N GLU A 210 17.19 1.57 -13.39
CA GLU A 210 17.28 2.09 -12.03
C GLU A 210 16.61 1.16 -11.02
N ASN A 211 15.40 0.66 -11.32
CA ASN A 211 14.67 -0.26 -10.45
C ASN A 211 15.42 -1.57 -10.22
N ASN A 212 16.06 -2.11 -11.27
CA ASN A 212 16.91 -3.30 -11.16
C ASN A 212 18.12 -3.04 -10.26
N ARG A 213 18.79 -1.89 -10.45
CA ARG A 213 19.91 -1.46 -9.58
C ARG A 213 19.47 -1.34 -8.12
N PHE A 214 18.35 -0.66 -7.86
CA PHE A 214 17.82 -0.49 -6.50
C PHE A 214 17.42 -1.81 -5.86
N THR A 215 16.86 -2.75 -6.63
CA THR A 215 16.50 -4.08 -6.13
C THR A 215 17.72 -4.89 -5.71
N GLU A 216 18.80 -4.84 -6.49
CA GLU A 216 20.07 -5.49 -6.14
C GLU A 216 20.68 -4.87 -4.87
N LEU A 217 20.79 -3.53 -4.82
CA LEU A 217 21.29 -2.81 -3.66
C LEU A 217 20.48 -3.13 -2.40
N LYS A 218 19.15 -3.05 -2.49
CA LYS A 218 18.22 -3.41 -1.42
C LYS A 218 18.51 -4.80 -0.87
N THR A 219 18.68 -5.78 -1.76
CA THR A 219 18.97 -7.18 -1.36
C THR A 219 20.29 -7.30 -0.62
N ASN A 220 21.31 -6.55 -1.03
CA ASN A 220 22.63 -6.55 -0.40
C ASN A 220 22.59 -5.87 0.99
N HIS A 221 21.97 -4.69 1.10
CA HIS A 221 21.79 -4.01 2.38
C HIS A 221 20.94 -4.83 3.35
N PHE A 222 19.86 -5.46 2.88
CA PHE A 222 19.02 -6.34 3.70
C PHE A 222 19.86 -7.44 4.34
N LYS A 223 20.64 -8.19 3.54
CA LYS A 223 21.47 -9.29 4.06
C LYS A 223 22.49 -8.81 5.09
N TYR A 224 23.11 -7.65 4.86
CA TYR A 224 24.09 -7.07 5.77
C TYR A 224 23.44 -6.63 7.08
N LEU A 225 22.39 -5.82 7.02
CA LEU A 225 21.69 -5.28 8.18
C LEU A 225 21.01 -6.36 9.00
N ASP A 226 20.32 -7.31 8.36
CA ASP A 226 19.68 -8.45 9.03
C ASP A 226 20.71 -9.27 9.82
N GLY A 227 21.88 -9.53 9.23
CA GLY A 227 22.98 -10.22 9.88
C GLY A 227 23.59 -9.46 11.05
N ILE A 228 23.63 -8.12 10.99
CA ILE A 228 24.10 -7.27 12.09
C ILE A 228 23.10 -7.25 13.23
N ILE A 229 21.82 -7.03 12.92
CA ILE A 229 20.79 -6.89 13.94
C ILE A 229 20.63 -8.19 14.73
N LYS A 230 20.55 -9.33 14.03
CA LYS A 230 20.43 -10.66 14.68
C LYS A 230 21.62 -11.00 15.57
N LYS A 231 22.80 -10.42 15.34
CA LYS A 231 23.99 -10.61 16.20
C LYS A 231 23.98 -9.70 17.42
N MET A 232 23.39 -8.50 17.31
CA MET A 232 23.40 -7.51 18.39
C MET A 232 22.20 -7.65 19.33
N LEU A 233 21.07 -8.18 18.85
CA LEU A 233 19.92 -8.44 19.70
C LEU A 233 20.09 -9.74 20.51
N PRO A 234 19.42 -9.85 21.67
CA PRO A 234 19.39 -11.10 22.42
C PRO A 234 18.86 -12.23 21.55
N VAL A 235 19.49 -13.39 21.64
CA VAL A 235 19.03 -14.58 20.91
C VAL A 235 17.70 -15.04 21.51
N PRO A 236 16.62 -15.13 20.71
CA PRO A 236 15.34 -15.60 21.21
C PRO A 236 15.41 -17.03 21.74
N LYS A 237 14.69 -17.31 22.82
CA LYS A 237 14.50 -18.68 23.30
C LYS A 237 13.76 -19.50 22.24
N ARG A 238 14.11 -20.79 22.13
CA ARG A 238 13.39 -21.70 21.23
C ARG A 238 11.93 -21.82 21.68
N TYR A 239 11.02 -21.45 20.79
CA TYR A 239 9.60 -21.53 21.08
C TYR A 239 9.17 -22.96 21.38
N THR A 240 8.51 -23.15 22.52
CA THR A 240 7.85 -24.41 22.87
C THR A 240 6.41 -24.07 23.20
N TYR A 241 5.47 -24.42 22.31
CA TYR A 241 4.05 -24.18 22.54
C TYR A 241 3.63 -24.84 23.86
N ASN A 242 3.07 -24.05 24.77
CA ASN A 242 2.54 -24.52 26.03
C ASN A 242 1.14 -23.92 26.24
N SER A 243 0.11 -24.78 26.15
CA SER A 243 -1.30 -24.39 26.34
C SER A 243 -1.61 -23.89 27.74
N ASP A 244 -0.79 -24.25 28.72
CA ASP A 244 -1.04 -23.94 30.14
C ASP A 244 -0.41 -22.59 30.55
N LYS A 245 0.41 -22.01 29.67
CA LYS A 245 1.07 -20.73 29.92
C LYS A 245 0.07 -19.59 29.82
N LYS A 246 -0.09 -18.84 30.92
CA LYS A 246 -1.00 -17.71 30.98
C LYS A 246 -0.41 -16.48 30.26
N PRO A 247 -1.26 -15.64 29.63
CA PRO A 247 -0.83 -14.36 29.09
C PRO A 247 -0.13 -13.50 30.14
N ILE A 248 0.94 -12.82 29.73
CA ILE A 248 1.70 -11.91 30.60
C ILE A 248 1.08 -10.51 30.49
N PRO A 249 0.63 -9.93 31.61
CA PRO A 249 0.21 -8.53 31.66
C PRO A 249 1.36 -7.60 31.24
N HIS A 250 1.04 -6.49 30.59
CA HIS A 250 2.00 -5.42 30.25
C HIS A 250 3.28 -5.88 29.49
N LEU A 251 3.20 -7.01 28.77
CA LEU A 251 4.33 -7.62 28.06
C LEU A 251 5.14 -6.63 27.20
N ALA A 252 4.48 -5.84 26.36
CA ALA A 252 5.09 -4.81 25.53
C ALA A 252 4.07 -3.69 25.30
N ASP A 253 3.51 -3.18 26.40
CA ASP A 253 2.50 -2.14 26.30
C ASP A 253 3.13 -0.76 26.04
N ILE A 254 2.27 0.23 25.77
CA ILE A 254 2.71 1.57 25.40
C ILE A 254 3.64 2.21 26.44
N PRO A 255 3.36 2.16 27.76
CA PRO A 255 4.30 2.64 28.78
C PRO A 255 5.70 2.00 28.70
N VAL A 256 5.78 0.67 28.58
CA VAL A 256 7.06 -0.04 28.49
C VAL A 256 7.82 0.37 27.22
N MET A 257 7.13 0.40 26.08
CA MET A 257 7.73 0.81 24.80
C MET A 257 8.21 2.26 24.83
N LYS A 258 7.41 3.20 25.35
CA LYS A 258 7.79 4.61 25.46
C LYS A 258 9.04 4.80 26.30
N LYS A 259 9.19 4.02 27.38
CA LYS A 259 10.39 4.02 28.21
C LYS A 259 11.60 3.46 27.46
N ALA A 260 11.42 2.41 26.66
CA ALA A 260 12.49 1.81 25.87
C ALA A 260 13.03 2.77 24.79
N PHE A 261 12.15 3.48 24.07
CA PHE A 261 12.52 4.42 23.01
C PHE A 261 12.83 5.85 23.52
N ALA A 262 12.76 6.09 24.83
CA ALA A 262 13.10 7.38 25.39
C ALA A 262 14.56 7.79 25.04
N GLY A 263 14.70 8.98 24.47
CA GLY A 263 16.00 9.56 24.09
C GLY A 263 16.60 9.01 22.79
N THR A 264 15.91 8.14 22.05
CA THR A 264 16.42 7.64 20.76
C THR A 264 16.06 8.53 19.57
N GLY A 265 15.15 9.49 19.74
CA GLY A 265 14.62 10.34 18.65
C GLY A 265 13.46 9.69 17.88
N PHE A 266 13.15 8.42 18.14
CA PHE A 266 11.98 7.74 17.58
C PHE A 266 10.69 8.19 18.29
N THR A 267 9.61 8.30 17.53
CA THR A 267 8.32 8.80 18.00
C THR A 267 7.22 7.78 17.73
N HIS A 268 6.40 7.53 18.74
CA HIS A 268 5.29 6.56 18.65
C HIS A 268 4.22 7.05 17.68
N GLN A 269 3.84 6.22 16.71
CA GLN A 269 2.77 6.52 15.74
C GLN A 269 1.39 6.18 16.30
N LYS A 270 0.46 7.14 16.21
CA LYS A 270 -0.93 6.99 16.67
C LYS A 270 -1.78 6.41 15.55
N GLY A 271 -2.63 5.43 15.86
CA GLY A 271 -3.59 4.86 14.90
C GLY A 271 -3.42 3.37 14.66
N ASN A 272 -2.33 2.78 15.15
CA ASN A 272 -2.10 1.35 15.03
C ASN A 272 -2.99 0.52 15.97
N PRO A 273 -3.28 -0.74 15.59
CA PRO A 273 -3.99 -1.66 16.47
C PRO A 273 -3.31 -1.74 17.84
N GLY A 274 -4.07 -1.87 18.92
CA GLY A 274 -3.51 -1.89 20.28
C GLY A 274 -2.52 -3.04 20.57
N TRP A 275 -2.39 -4.00 19.65
CA TRP A 275 -1.41 -5.08 19.69
C TRP A 275 -0.10 -4.75 18.94
N LEU A 276 -0.03 -3.67 18.17
CA LEU A 276 1.14 -3.23 17.40
C LEU A 276 1.59 -1.84 17.87
N GLY A 277 2.82 -1.75 18.38
CA GLY A 277 3.53 -0.50 18.54
C GLY A 277 4.37 -0.21 17.30
N GLU A 278 4.32 1.04 16.84
CA GLU A 278 5.14 1.55 15.74
C GLU A 278 5.82 2.84 16.18
N TYR A 279 7.11 2.94 15.88
CA TYR A 279 7.95 4.06 16.24
C TYR A 279 8.74 4.51 15.01
N ASP A 280 8.64 5.78 14.66
CA ASP A 280 9.29 6.33 13.47
C ASP A 280 10.34 7.37 13.83
N CYS A 281 11.41 7.38 13.06
CA CYS A 281 12.40 8.44 13.04
C CYS A 281 12.85 8.71 11.60
N ARG A 282 13.27 9.95 11.32
CA ARG A 282 13.92 10.31 10.06
C ARG A 282 15.37 10.72 10.32
N ASP A 283 16.25 10.34 9.40
CA ASP A 283 17.64 10.80 9.42
C ASP A 283 17.83 12.09 8.61
N SER A 284 19.08 12.53 8.47
CA SER A 284 19.47 13.71 7.69
C SER A 284 19.33 13.54 6.17
N HIS A 285 19.27 12.30 5.67
CA HIS A 285 19.07 11.98 4.25
C HIS A 285 17.59 11.85 3.89
N GLY A 286 16.70 12.09 4.85
CA GLY A 286 15.26 11.99 4.67
C GLY A 286 14.73 10.56 4.73
N TYR A 287 15.54 9.55 5.05
CA TYR A 287 15.06 8.17 5.16
C TYR A 287 14.23 7.97 6.41
N THR A 288 13.14 7.22 6.28
CA THR A 288 12.27 6.87 7.40
C THR A 288 12.60 5.48 7.93
N TYR A 289 12.94 5.43 9.22
CA TYR A 289 13.18 4.22 9.99
C TYR A 289 11.96 3.93 10.85
N ARG A 290 11.33 2.76 10.66
CA ARG A 290 10.14 2.35 11.41
C ARG A 290 10.42 1.09 12.22
N ALA A 291 10.40 1.23 13.54
CA ALA A 291 10.57 0.13 14.47
C ALA A 291 9.20 -0.40 14.89
N TYR A 292 8.95 -1.67 14.60
CA TYR A 292 7.69 -2.35 14.90
C TYR A 292 7.83 -3.29 16.09
N ILE A 293 6.80 -3.32 16.93
CA ILE A 293 6.68 -4.18 18.11
C ILE A 293 5.28 -4.77 18.14
N GLN A 294 5.14 -6.05 17.82
CA GLN A 294 3.85 -6.74 17.78
C GLN A 294 3.69 -7.69 18.95
N LYS A 295 2.66 -7.51 19.78
CA LYS A 295 2.23 -8.52 20.73
C LYS A 295 1.55 -9.67 20.00
N LEU A 296 2.03 -10.89 20.18
CA LEU A 296 1.44 -12.08 19.56
C LEU A 296 0.19 -12.54 20.32
N SER A 297 -0.68 -13.27 19.62
CA SER A 297 -2.02 -13.65 20.09
C SER A 297 -2.02 -14.55 21.34
N ASP A 298 -0.93 -15.27 21.60
CA ASP A 298 -0.75 -16.09 22.80
C ASP A 298 -0.57 -15.26 24.09
N GLY A 299 -0.24 -13.97 23.95
CA GLY A 299 -0.14 -13.04 25.05
C GLY A 299 1.12 -13.14 25.91
N TYR A 300 2.09 -13.99 25.57
CA TYR A 300 3.38 -14.11 26.28
C TYR A 300 4.59 -14.00 25.34
N ARG A 301 4.36 -13.82 24.03
CA ARG A 301 5.38 -13.44 23.05
C ARG A 301 5.14 -12.05 22.46
N PHE A 302 6.23 -11.42 22.05
CA PHE A 302 6.20 -10.26 21.17
C PHE A 302 7.23 -10.40 20.06
N ARG A 303 6.97 -9.76 18.94
CA ARG A 303 7.81 -9.71 17.75
C ARG A 303 8.36 -8.30 17.57
N VAL A 304 9.60 -8.18 17.11
CA VAL A 304 10.18 -6.90 16.69
C VAL A 304 10.79 -7.01 15.31
N TRP A 305 10.76 -5.92 14.53
CA TRP A 305 11.47 -5.76 13.26
C TRP A 305 11.63 -4.28 12.92
N LEU A 306 12.56 -3.98 12.02
CA LEU A 306 12.83 -2.63 11.53
C LEU A 306 12.54 -2.55 10.03
N ASP A 307 11.90 -1.47 9.60
CA ASP A 307 11.81 -1.09 8.18
C ASP A 307 12.62 0.20 7.94
N ILE A 308 13.23 0.31 6.76
CA ILE A 308 13.93 1.51 6.32
C ILE A 308 13.47 1.86 4.91
N SER A 309 12.95 3.07 4.73
CA SER A 309 12.36 3.50 3.46
C SER A 309 12.82 4.88 3.02
N GLY A 310 13.04 5.03 1.71
CA GLY A 310 13.27 6.28 1.01
C GLY A 310 12.34 6.42 -0.19
N CYS A 311 12.54 7.43 -1.04
CA CYS A 311 11.71 7.60 -2.24
C CYS A 311 11.95 6.53 -3.31
N ASN A 312 13.09 5.83 -3.27
CA ASN A 312 13.55 4.90 -4.29
C ASN A 312 13.88 3.50 -3.77
N PHE A 313 13.73 3.26 -2.47
CA PHE A 313 13.88 1.93 -1.88
C PHE A 313 12.99 1.76 -0.67
N ASP A 314 12.70 0.49 -0.38
CA ASP A 314 12.11 0.08 0.89
C ASP A 314 12.71 -1.26 1.32
N ILE A 315 13.33 -1.30 2.49
CA ILE A 315 13.89 -2.49 3.11
C ILE A 315 12.96 -2.87 4.26
N HIS A 316 12.10 -3.85 4.01
CA HIS A 316 11.13 -4.33 5.00
C HIS A 316 11.66 -5.47 5.86
N THR A 317 11.13 -5.56 7.08
CA THR A 317 11.20 -6.75 7.94
C THR A 317 12.64 -7.13 8.30
N LEU A 318 13.49 -6.13 8.55
CA LEU A 318 14.85 -6.39 9.01
C LEU A 318 14.82 -7.03 10.38
N ALA A 319 15.43 -8.21 10.45
CA ALA A 319 15.63 -8.98 11.67
C ALA A 319 14.37 -9.17 12.50
N GLU A 320 13.31 -9.63 11.83
CA GLU A 320 12.12 -10.13 12.50
C GLU A 320 12.47 -11.22 13.51
N GLN A 321 12.18 -10.96 14.78
CA GLN A 321 12.49 -11.87 15.89
C GLN A 321 11.33 -11.92 16.89
N ASP A 322 10.97 -13.15 17.27
CA ASP A 322 9.92 -13.46 18.24
C ASP A 322 10.51 -13.79 19.60
N TYR A 323 10.18 -12.99 20.61
CA TYR A 323 10.68 -13.14 21.96
C TYR A 323 9.63 -13.70 22.91
N GLU A 324 9.96 -14.81 23.56
CA GLU A 324 9.13 -15.43 24.60
C GLU A 324 9.55 -14.98 25.99
N MET A 325 8.58 -14.47 26.75
CA MET A 325 8.78 -14.06 28.14
C MET A 325 8.17 -15.09 29.10
N GLU A 326 8.75 -15.24 30.28
CA GLU A 326 8.23 -16.07 31.37
C GLU A 326 7.52 -15.24 32.43
N LYS A 327 7.91 -13.97 32.59
CA LYS A 327 7.40 -13.06 33.61
C LYS A 327 7.40 -11.60 33.13
N GLU A 328 6.61 -10.79 33.82
CA GLU A 328 6.52 -9.35 33.56
C GLU A 328 7.89 -8.66 33.76
N GLY A 329 8.18 -7.67 32.92
CA GLY A 329 9.44 -6.90 32.94
C GLY A 329 10.60 -7.49 32.14
N GLU A 330 10.57 -8.77 31.73
CA GLU A 330 11.64 -9.38 30.91
C GLU A 330 11.76 -8.76 29.51
N SER A 331 10.70 -8.17 29.00
CA SER A 331 10.69 -7.47 27.72
C SER A 331 11.46 -6.16 27.73
N GLN A 332 11.54 -5.48 28.88
CA GLN A 332 12.11 -4.15 28.98
C GLN A 332 13.57 -4.06 28.49
N PRO A 333 14.50 -4.95 28.90
CA PRO A 333 15.87 -4.92 28.38
C PRO A 333 15.94 -5.18 26.86
N ILE A 334 15.15 -6.14 26.36
CA ILE A 334 15.12 -6.47 24.92
C ILE A 334 14.62 -5.29 24.10
N LEU A 335 13.51 -4.68 24.52
CA LEU A 335 12.95 -3.50 23.85
C LEU A 335 13.91 -2.31 23.91
N ARG A 336 14.66 -2.15 25.00
CA ARG A 336 15.67 -1.09 25.12
C ARG A 336 16.84 -1.32 24.17
N GLU A 337 17.36 -2.54 24.09
CA GLU A 337 18.44 -2.89 23.15
C GLU A 337 17.98 -2.73 21.70
N PHE A 338 16.75 -3.16 21.38
CA PHE A 338 16.16 -2.94 20.08
C PHE A 338 16.04 -1.46 19.72
N ALA A 339 15.53 -0.63 20.63
CA ALA A 339 15.42 0.81 20.41
C ALA A 339 16.79 1.49 20.20
N LEU A 340 17.81 1.10 20.97
CA LEU A 340 19.18 1.61 20.81
C LEU A 340 19.81 1.15 19.50
N LEU A 341 19.54 -0.07 19.08
CA LEU A 341 20.02 -0.60 17.81
C LEU A 341 19.38 0.10 16.61
N CYS A 342 18.08 0.38 16.66
CA CYS A 342 17.40 1.17 15.63
C CYS A 342 18.03 2.56 15.49
N ALA A 343 18.31 3.22 16.62
CA ALA A 343 19.02 4.51 16.62
C ALA A 343 20.43 4.41 16.04
N LYS A 344 21.17 3.37 16.42
CA LYS A 344 22.51 3.12 15.89
C LYS A 344 22.51 2.92 14.37
N ILE A 345 21.57 2.13 13.85
CA ILE A 345 21.46 1.90 12.40
C ILE A 345 21.11 3.19 11.67
N ARG A 346 20.20 4.01 12.21
CA ARG A 346 19.91 5.34 11.68
C ARG A 346 21.17 6.21 11.64
N ASP A 347 21.89 6.31 12.76
CA ASP A 347 22.99 7.25 12.91
C ASP A 347 24.27 6.83 12.19
N GLU A 348 24.53 5.52 12.06
CA GLU A 348 25.80 4.99 11.52
C GLU A 348 25.68 4.41 10.12
N TYR A 349 24.46 4.08 9.64
CA TYR A 349 24.27 3.43 8.34
C TYR A 349 23.55 4.31 7.30
N GLY A 350 22.99 5.45 7.71
CA GLY A 350 22.33 6.42 6.82
C GLY A 350 23.24 6.85 5.66
N ASP A 351 24.48 7.26 5.95
CA ASP A 351 25.48 7.65 4.94
C ASP A 351 25.70 6.56 3.89
N LYS A 352 25.76 5.28 4.33
CA LYS A 352 25.96 4.14 3.43
C LYS A 352 24.78 3.94 2.49
N LEU A 353 23.56 4.12 2.99
CA LEU A 353 22.36 4.09 2.15
C LEU A 353 22.36 5.29 1.18
N ALA A 354 22.78 6.47 1.63
CA ALA A 354 22.86 7.68 0.81
C ALA A 354 23.89 7.59 -0.32
N GLU A 355 25.02 6.93 -0.12
CA GLU A 355 25.97 6.64 -1.20
C GLU A 355 25.34 5.83 -2.35
N ASP A 356 24.47 4.88 -2.02
CA ASP A 356 23.92 3.91 -2.98
C ASP A 356 22.58 4.40 -3.60
N PHE A 357 21.73 5.03 -2.79
CA PHE A 357 20.38 5.48 -3.15
C PHE A 357 20.25 7.00 -3.33
N GLY A 358 21.13 7.81 -2.74
CA GLY A 358 20.97 9.27 -2.69
C GLY A 358 19.85 9.71 -1.75
N ASP A 359 19.81 11.02 -1.44
CA ASP A 359 18.86 11.57 -0.46
C ASP A 359 17.40 11.44 -0.89
N THR A 360 16.52 11.20 0.08
CA THR A 360 15.09 11.35 -0.10
C THR A 360 14.71 12.82 0.04
N PRO A 361 14.17 13.45 -1.02
CA PRO A 361 13.87 14.87 -0.99
C PRO A 361 12.66 15.18 -0.09
N ASP A 362 12.69 16.34 0.58
CA ASP A 362 11.64 16.77 1.51
C ASP A 362 10.22 16.76 0.91
N TRP A 363 10.10 17.03 -0.40
CA TRP A 363 8.82 17.03 -1.08
C TRP A 363 8.14 15.66 -1.10
N TYR A 364 8.89 14.56 -0.95
CA TYR A 364 8.35 13.20 -0.97
C TYR A 364 7.33 12.96 0.14
N TYR A 365 7.47 13.65 1.27
CA TYR A 365 6.57 13.51 2.41
C TYR A 365 5.48 14.59 2.47
N LYS A 366 5.46 15.57 1.54
CA LYS A 366 4.52 16.71 1.62
C LYS A 366 3.06 16.29 1.41
N ALA A 367 2.79 15.27 0.59
CA ALA A 367 1.42 14.79 0.36
C ALA A 367 0.79 14.18 1.63
N LEU A 368 1.60 13.71 2.58
CA LEU A 368 1.18 13.09 3.84
C LEU A 368 0.87 14.10 4.96
N GLN A 369 1.17 15.39 4.77
CA GLN A 369 1.21 16.39 5.84
C GLN A 369 0.09 17.45 5.77
N LYS A 370 -0.79 17.40 4.76
CA LYS A 370 -1.88 18.36 4.52
C LYS A 370 -3.20 17.64 4.35
#